data_AF-A0AAN7WZ44-F1
#
_entry.id   AF-A0AAN7WZ44-F1
#
_cell.length_a   1.000
_cell.length_b   1.000
_cell.length_c   1.000
_cell.angle_alpha   90.00
_cell.angle_beta   90.00
_cell.angle_gamma   90.00
#
_symmetry.space_group_name_H-M   'P 1'
#
loop_
_entity.id
_entity.type
_entity.pdbx_description
1 polymer ?
#
loop_
_entity_poly.entity_id
_entity_poly.type
_entity_poly.pdbx_seq_one_letter_code
_entity_poly.pdbx_strand_id
1 'polypeptide(L)'
;MGFLCRVSGISLRDKVRSSVIREGLGVEPLFLRVERSQLRWFGHLVRMPPGRLPREVFQARPAGKRGRPRTRWRGYISLLAWERLGIPQSELVDVARERKVWGSLLELLPPRP
;
A
#
# COMPACT_ATOMS: atom_id res chain seq x y z
N MET A 1 -14.88 15.00 -6.38
CA MET A 1 -14.48 16.16 -5.55
C MET A 1 -15.64 17.11 -5.28
N GLY A 2 -16.56 17.35 -6.23
CA GLY A 2 -17.68 18.29 -6.02
C GLY A 2 -18.55 18.07 -4.78
N PHE A 3 -18.81 16.81 -4.37
CA PHE A 3 -19.51 16.53 -3.11
C PHE A 3 -18.76 17.08 -1.89
N LEU A 4 -17.45 16.80 -1.77
CA LEU A 4 -16.63 17.26 -0.65
C LEU A 4 -16.51 18.79 -0.64
N CYS A 5 -16.37 19.41 -1.81
CA CYS A 5 -16.38 20.86 -1.96
C CYS A 5 -17.70 21.46 -1.43
N ARG A 6 -18.85 20.88 -1.79
CA ARG A 6 -20.17 21.35 -1.33
C ARG A 6 -20.34 21.21 0.19
N VAL A 7 -19.94 20.06 0.76
CA VAL A 7 -19.99 19.82 2.22
C VAL A 7 -19.08 20.77 2.98
N SER A 8 -17.95 21.16 2.40
CA SER A 8 -17.00 22.12 3.00
C SER A 8 -17.32 23.59 2.69
N GLY A 9 -18.38 23.88 1.93
CA GLY A 9 -18.71 25.25 1.50
C GLY A 9 -17.70 25.88 0.53
N ILE A 10 -16.80 25.08 -0.04
CA ILE A 10 -15.73 25.53 -0.94
C ILE A 10 -16.21 25.46 -2.39
N SER A 11 -15.98 26.54 -3.13
CA SER A 11 -16.24 26.64 -4.55
C SER A 11 -14.95 26.43 -5.38
N LEU A 12 -15.10 26.25 -6.70
CA LEU A 12 -13.94 26.21 -7.60
C LEU A 12 -13.18 27.55 -7.67
N ARG A 13 -13.81 28.68 -7.28
CA ARG A 13 -13.19 30.01 -7.30
C ARG A 13 -12.16 30.18 -6.19
N ASP A 14 -12.30 29.43 -5.11
CA ASP A 14 -11.39 29.50 -3.95
C ASP A 14 -10.03 28.85 -4.26
N LYS A 15 -9.92 28.09 -5.35
CA LYS A 15 -8.68 27.44 -5.83
C LYS A 15 -7.96 26.62 -4.74
N VAL A 16 -8.72 26.12 -3.76
CA VAL A 16 -8.20 25.28 -2.67
C VAL A 16 -7.84 23.91 -3.21
N ARG A 17 -6.67 23.40 -2.82
CA ARG A 17 -6.23 22.06 -3.23
C ARG A 17 -7.15 21.00 -2.64
N SER A 18 -7.45 19.96 -3.42
CA SER A 18 -8.29 18.85 -2.95
C SER A 18 -7.71 18.10 -1.74
N SER A 19 -6.39 18.12 -1.53
CA SER A 19 -5.75 17.55 -0.33
C SER A 19 -6.21 18.28 0.93
N VAL A 20 -6.21 19.61 0.92
CA VAL A 20 -6.66 20.47 2.03
C VAL A 20 -8.13 20.23 2.34
N ILE A 21 -8.98 20.09 1.31
CA ILE A 21 -10.42 19.81 1.51
C ILE A 21 -10.63 18.45 2.18
N ARG A 22 -9.88 17.42 1.76
CA ARG A 22 -9.97 16.09 2.37
C ARG A 22 -9.47 16.09 3.80
N GLU A 23 -8.35 16.76 4.05
CA GLU A 23 -7.76 16.91 5.39
C GLU A 23 -8.73 17.60 6.35
N GLY A 24 -9.33 18.73 5.94
CA GLY A 24 -10.32 19.44 6.74
C GLY A 24 -11.59 18.64 7.04
N LEU A 25 -11.89 17.62 6.23
CA LEU A 25 -13.03 16.70 6.44
C LEU A 25 -12.61 15.36 7.08
N GLY A 26 -11.34 15.19 7.45
CA GLY A 26 -10.82 13.92 7.99
C GLY A 26 -10.89 12.74 7.00
N VAL A 27 -10.98 13.01 5.69
CA VAL A 27 -11.07 11.98 4.66
C VAL A 27 -9.67 11.44 4.33
N GLU A 28 -9.45 10.16 4.63
CA GLU A 28 -8.19 9.49 4.32
C GLU A 28 -7.89 9.54 2.80
N PRO A 29 -6.65 9.87 2.39
CA PRO A 29 -6.25 9.83 0.99
C PRO A 29 -6.38 8.41 0.40
N LEU A 30 -7.00 8.31 -0.78
CA LEU A 30 -7.19 7.03 -1.48
C LEU A 30 -5.87 6.26 -1.68
N PHE A 31 -4.78 6.97 -1.96
CA PHE A 31 -3.48 6.34 -2.18
C PHE A 31 -2.97 5.64 -0.92
N LEU A 32 -3.15 6.27 0.26
CA LEU A 32 -2.80 5.67 1.54
C LEU A 32 -3.60 4.38 1.78
N ARG A 33 -4.91 4.41 1.52
CA ARG A 33 -5.77 3.23 1.64
C ARG A 33 -5.33 2.09 0.72
N VAL A 34 -4.96 2.40 -0.52
CA VAL A 34 -4.48 1.41 -1.50
C VAL A 34 -3.16 0.81 -1.01
N GLU A 35 -2.16 1.62 -0.67
CA GLU A 35 -0.85 1.15 -0.19
C GLU A 35 -0.99 0.27 1.07
N ARG A 36 -1.78 0.72 2.05
CA ARG A 36 -2.08 -0.06 3.27
C ARG A 36 -2.71 -1.40 2.94
N SER A 37 -3.64 -1.44 1.97
CA SER A 37 -4.30 -2.69 1.55
C SER A 37 -3.34 -3.66 0.86
N GLN A 38 -2.44 -3.13 0.01
CA GLN A 38 -1.40 -3.93 -0.66
C GLN A 38 -0.43 -4.56 0.35
N LEU A 39 0.00 -3.79 1.35
CA LEU A 39 0.87 -4.28 2.42
C LEU A 39 0.14 -5.24 3.37
N ARG A 40 -1.15 -5.00 3.67
CA ARG A 40 -1.98 -5.96 4.42
C ARG A 40 -2.06 -7.30 3.69
N TRP A 41 -2.29 -7.28 2.38
CA TRP A 41 -2.35 -8.48 1.56
C TRP A 41 -1.00 -9.21 1.51
N PHE A 42 0.11 -8.47 1.41
CA PHE A 42 1.44 -9.07 1.49
C PHE A 42 1.68 -9.80 2.82
N GLY A 43 1.37 -9.16 3.95
CA GLY A 43 1.48 -9.82 5.26
C GLY A 43 0.57 -11.05 5.37
N HIS A 44 -0.62 -11.01 4.76
CA HIS A 44 -1.48 -12.19 4.67
C HIS A 44 -0.83 -13.32 3.85
N LEU A 45 -0.27 -13.05 2.68
CA LEU A 45 0.44 -14.04 1.86
C LEU A 45 1.62 -14.67 2.60
N VAL A 46 2.41 -13.87 3.32
CA VAL A 46 3.57 -14.35 4.10
C VAL A 46 3.16 -15.32 5.20
N ARG A 47 2.03 -15.05 5.86
CA ARG A 47 1.49 -15.88 6.96
C ARG A 47 0.57 -17.01 6.50
N MET A 48 0.21 -17.05 5.22
CA MET A 48 -0.64 -18.09 4.64
C MET A 48 0.08 -19.44 4.72
N PRO A 49 -0.57 -20.56 5.07
CA PRO A 49 0.09 -21.88 5.09
C PRO A 49 0.54 -22.33 3.68
N PRO A 50 1.55 -23.21 3.57
CA PRO A 50 1.98 -23.76 2.28
C PRO A 50 0.87 -24.59 1.63
N GLY A 51 0.93 -24.78 0.31
CA GLY A 51 -0.07 -25.51 -0.46
C GLY A 51 -1.26 -24.66 -0.92
N ARG A 52 -1.35 -23.40 -0.48
CA ARG A 52 -2.35 -22.44 -0.98
C ARG A 52 -1.85 -21.78 -2.26
N LEU A 53 -2.63 -21.88 -3.34
CA LEU A 53 -2.28 -21.34 -4.67
C LEU A 53 -1.74 -19.90 -4.66
N PRO A 54 -2.31 -18.92 -3.93
CA PRO A 54 -1.76 -17.55 -3.92
C PRO A 54 -0.32 -17.49 -3.38
N ARG A 55 0.00 -18.29 -2.35
CA ARG A 55 1.35 -18.38 -1.79
C ARG A 55 2.29 -19.06 -2.77
N GLU A 56 1.88 -20.17 -3.36
CA GLU A 56 2.69 -20.93 -4.33
C GLU A 56 2.99 -20.08 -5.58
N VAL A 57 1.96 -19.43 -6.17
CA VAL A 57 2.12 -18.53 -7.31
C VAL A 57 3.00 -17.34 -6.97
N PHE A 58 2.86 -16.78 -5.76
CA PHE A 58 3.73 -15.72 -5.32
C PHE A 58 5.19 -16.19 -5.30
N GLN A 59 5.48 -17.34 -4.68
CA GLN A 59 6.83 -17.90 -4.54
C GLN A 59 7.44 -18.41 -5.86
N ALA A 60 6.60 -18.78 -6.84
CA ALA A 60 7.04 -19.31 -8.11
C ALA A 60 8.02 -18.37 -8.85
N ARG A 61 9.09 -18.96 -9.39
CA ARG A 61 10.08 -18.29 -10.25
C ARG A 61 10.06 -18.93 -11.64
N PRO A 62 9.06 -18.63 -12.49
CA PRO A 62 8.97 -19.25 -13.80
C PRO A 62 10.19 -18.87 -14.66
N ALA A 63 10.81 -19.86 -15.28
CA ALA A 63 11.89 -19.67 -16.24
C ALA A 63 11.33 -19.32 -17.63
N GLY A 64 12.02 -18.48 -18.39
CA GLY A 64 11.67 -18.12 -19.77
C GLY A 64 11.74 -16.62 -20.09
N LYS A 65 11.92 -16.29 -21.37
CA LYS A 65 11.88 -14.91 -21.87
C LYS A 65 10.43 -14.41 -21.91
N ARG A 66 10.02 -13.69 -20.87
CA ARG A 66 8.87 -12.77 -20.98
C ARG A 66 9.35 -11.50 -21.67
N GLY A 67 8.50 -10.87 -22.49
CA GLY A 67 8.76 -9.54 -23.04
C GLY A 67 8.96 -8.48 -21.95
N ARG A 68 8.94 -7.18 -22.33
CA ARG A 68 9.20 -6.05 -21.40
C ARG A 68 8.41 -6.19 -20.08
N PRO A 69 9.08 -6.42 -18.93
CA PRO A 69 8.36 -6.56 -17.67
C PRO A 69 7.85 -5.19 -17.22
N ARG A 70 6.55 -5.06 -16.98
CA ARG A 70 6.07 -4.08 -16.00
C ARG A 70 6.60 -4.53 -14.63
N THR A 71 6.98 -3.59 -13.76
CA THR A 71 7.43 -3.84 -12.39
C THR A 71 6.60 -4.96 -11.76
N ARG A 72 7.23 -6.11 -11.44
CA ARG A 72 6.52 -7.24 -10.82
C ARG A 72 5.91 -6.75 -9.51
N TRP A 73 4.69 -7.17 -9.20
CA TRP A 73 4.01 -6.76 -7.95
C TRP A 73 4.89 -6.96 -6.72
N ARG A 74 5.64 -8.08 -6.65
CA ARG A 74 6.67 -8.32 -5.60
C ARG A 74 7.69 -7.18 -5.49
N GLY A 75 8.25 -6.73 -6.62
CA GLY A 75 9.22 -5.64 -6.64
C GLY A 75 8.60 -4.30 -6.24
N TYR A 76 7.34 -4.05 -6.65
CA TYR A 76 6.59 -2.89 -6.18
C TYR A 76 6.36 -2.93 -4.67
N ILE A 77 5.98 -4.07 -4.09
CA ILE A 77 5.82 -4.21 -2.63
C ILE A 77 7.15 -4.01 -1.90
N SER A 78 8.26 -4.56 -2.42
CA SER A 78 9.59 -4.31 -1.84
C SER A 78 9.93 -2.82 -1.83
N LEU A 79 9.72 -2.12 -2.96
CA LEU A 79 9.95 -0.68 -3.05
C LEU A 79 9.03 0.10 -2.10
N LEU A 80 7.75 -0.27 -2.05
CA LEU A 80 6.78 0.37 -1.18
C LEU A 80 7.15 0.19 0.30
N ALA A 81 7.56 -1.01 0.71
CA ALA A 81 8.00 -1.26 2.08
C ALA A 81 9.27 -0.48 2.43
N TRP A 82 10.22 -0.37 1.49
CA TRP A 82 11.40 0.45 1.65
C TRP A 82 11.05 1.94 1.80
N GLU A 83 10.32 2.52 0.83
CA GLU A 83 9.98 3.94 0.82
C GLU A 83 9.11 4.38 1.98
N ARG A 84 8.20 3.50 2.43
CA ARG A 84 7.13 3.88 3.37
C ARG A 84 7.36 3.39 4.79
N LEU A 85 8.05 2.28 4.96
CA LEU A 85 8.32 1.66 6.26
C LEU A 85 9.81 1.60 6.60
N GLY A 86 10.72 1.92 5.67
CA GLY A 86 12.16 1.81 5.87
C GLY A 86 12.66 0.37 5.97
N ILE A 87 11.86 -0.62 5.57
CA ILE A 87 12.19 -2.04 5.76
C ILE A 87 12.94 -2.54 4.52
N PRO A 88 14.19 -3.05 4.67
CA PRO A 88 14.92 -3.61 3.56
C PRO A 88 14.28 -4.92 3.08
N GLN A 89 14.47 -5.24 1.79
CA GLN A 89 13.87 -6.43 1.18
C GLN A 89 14.24 -7.75 1.90
N SER A 90 15.43 -7.83 2.49
CA SER A 90 15.91 -8.99 3.25
C SER A 90 15.05 -9.28 4.48
N GLU A 91 14.63 -8.23 5.20
CA GLU A 91 13.90 -8.33 6.48
C GLU A 91 12.38 -8.32 6.29
N LEU A 92 11.91 -7.88 5.11
CA LEU A 92 10.50 -7.66 4.82
C LEU A 92 9.61 -8.88 5.12
N VAL A 93 10.08 -10.10 4.81
CA VAL A 93 9.32 -11.32 5.08
C VAL A 93 9.23 -11.58 6.58
N ASP A 94 10.30 -11.37 7.33
CA ASP A 94 10.35 -11.66 8.76
C ASP A 94 9.50 -10.67 9.55
N VAL A 95 9.62 -9.37 9.26
CA VAL A 95 8.77 -8.34 9.85
C VAL A 95 7.29 -8.57 9.52
N ALA A 96 6.99 -8.98 8.28
CA ALA A 96 5.62 -9.29 7.89
C ALA A 96 5.07 -10.58 8.50
N ARG A 97 5.91 -11.51 8.99
CA ARG A 97 5.42 -12.69 9.75
C ARG A 97 4.88 -12.27 11.11
N GLU A 98 5.50 -11.29 11.74
CA GLU A 98 5.08 -10.78 13.04
C GLU A 98 3.79 -9.95 12.92
N ARG A 99 2.64 -10.60 13.14
CA ARG A 99 1.32 -9.99 12.91
C ARG A 99 1.10 -8.69 13.69
N LYS A 100 1.58 -8.60 14.93
CA LYS A 100 1.43 -7.41 15.78
C LYS A 100 2.26 -6.25 15.23
N VAL A 101 3.55 -6.47 15.00
CA VAL A 101 4.47 -5.47 14.44
C VAL A 101 3.96 -4.99 13.08
N TRP A 102 3.61 -5.91 12.19
CA TRP A 102 3.07 -5.58 10.87
C TRP A 102 1.77 -4.78 10.96
N GLY A 103 0.87 -5.13 11.88
CA GLY A 103 -0.38 -4.38 12.10
C GLY A 103 -0.12 -2.93 12.48
N SER A 104 0.72 -2.71 13.51
CA SER A 104 1.05 -1.38 14.00
C SER A 104 1.74 -0.51 12.95
N LEU A 105 2.67 -1.07 12.17
CA LEU A 105 3.32 -0.35 11.07
C LEU A 105 2.33 0.15 10.01
N LEU A 106 1.30 -0.64 9.71
CA LEU A 106 0.30 -0.27 8.71
C LEU A 106 -0.73 0.72 9.23
N GLU A 107 -1.03 0.68 10.53
CA GLU A 107 -1.88 1.68 11.19
C GLU A 107 -1.19 3.04 11.22
N LEU A 108 0.10 3.07 11.50
CA LEU A 108 0.91 4.29 11.59
C LEU A 108 1.44 4.81 10.24
N LEU A 109 1.03 4.19 9.12
CA LEU A 109 1.47 4.58 7.79
C LEU A 109 0.99 6.01 7.47
N PRO A 110 1.89 7.00 7.27
CA PRO A 110 1.48 8.38 7.02
C PRO A 110 1.01 8.56 5.58
N PRO A 111 0.12 9.52 5.27
CA PRO A 111 -0.21 9.86 3.89
C PRO A 111 1.05 10.34 3.12
N ARG A 112 1.04 10.22 1.79
CA ARG A 112 2.10 10.83 0.98
C ARG A 112 2.01 12.37 1.08
N PRO A 113 3.16 13.08 1.10
CA PRO A 113 3.20 14.54 1.03
C PRO A 113 2.61 15.07 -0.28
#